data_AF-A0A358LA83-F1
#
_entry.id   AF-A0A358LA83-F1
#
_cell.length_a   1.000
_cell.length_b   1.000
_cell.length_c   1.000
_cell.angle_alpha   90.00
_cell.angle_beta   90.00
_cell.angle_gamma   90.00
#
_symmetry.space_group_name_H-M   'P 1'
#
loop_
_entity.id
_entity.type
_entity.pdbx_description
1 polymer ?
#
loop_
_entity_poly.entity_id
_entity_poly.type
_entity_poly.pdbx_seq_one_letter_code
_entity_poly.pdbx_strand_id
1 'polypeptide(L)' 'MTQDKLQVEAIKCGTVIDHIPAQIGFKLLSLFRLTETDQRITIGLNLPSGELG' A
#
# COMPACT_ATOMS: atom_id res chain seq x y z
N MET A 1 -3.43 -25.05 2.51
CA MET A 1 -3.21 -23.92 1.58
C MET A 1 -3.93 -22.71 2.17
N THR A 2 -3.33 -22.05 3.16
CA THR A 2 -3.84 -20.78 3.68
C THR A 2 -3.65 -19.75 2.57
N GLN A 3 -4.73 -19.34 1.90
CA GLN A 3 -4.67 -18.23 0.98
C GLN A 3 -4.22 -17.01 1.79
N ASP A 4 -3.05 -16.46 1.48
CA ASP A 4 -2.65 -15.14 1.93
C ASP A 4 -3.72 -14.16 1.47
N LYS A 5 -4.64 -13.83 2.38
CA LYS A 5 -5.66 -12.83 2.11
C LYS A 5 -4.91 -11.52 1.93
N LEU A 6 -5.03 -10.93 0.75
CA LEU A 6 -4.67 -9.54 0.54
C LEU A 6 -5.38 -8.72 1.63
N GLN A 7 -4.61 -8.11 2.52
CA GLN A 7 -5.15 -7.26 3.59
C GLN A 7 -5.70 -5.94 3.03
N VAL A 8 -5.42 -5.66 1.75
CA VAL A 8 -5.89 -4.52 0.99
C VAL A 8 -6.78 -4.98 -0.16
N GLU A 9 -7.73 -4.13 -0.56
CA GLU A 9 -8.63 -4.41 -1.67
C GLU A 9 -7.87 -4.57 -2.99
N ALA A 10 -8.24 -5.57 -3.78
CA ALA A 10 -7.76 -5.71 -5.15
C ALA A 10 -8.27 -4.54 -6.01
N ILE A 11 -7.40 -3.99 -6.86
CA ILE A 11 -7.76 -2.91 -7.79
C ILE A 11 -8.02 -3.46 -9.19
N LYS A 12 -8.97 -2.86 -9.92
CA LYS A 12 -9.29 -3.22 -11.31
C LYS A 12 -8.32 -2.61 -12.32
N CYS A 13 -7.93 -1.35 -12.10
CA CYS A 13 -7.00 -0.61 -12.95
C CYS A 13 -6.30 0.45 -12.09
N GLY A 14 -4.97 0.48 -12.13
CA GLY A 14 -4.16 1.40 -11.33
C GLY A 14 -2.79 0.80 -11.00
N THR A 15 -2.12 1.38 -10.00
CA THR A 15 -0.79 0.95 -9.56
C THR A 15 -0.87 0.42 -8.14
N VAL A 16 -0.19 -0.69 -7.87
CA VAL A 16 0.05 -1.20 -6.52
C VAL A 16 1.53 -0.96 -6.21
N ILE A 17 1.80 -0.25 -5.11
CA ILE A 17 3.16 -0.05 -4.60
C ILE A 17 3.26 -0.91 -3.33
N ASP A 18 3.92 -2.04 -3.44
CA ASP A 18 4.09 -3.00 -2.36
C ASP A 18 5.51 -2.93 -1.77
N HIS A 19 5.72 -3.61 -0.64
CA HIS A 19 7.01 -3.72 0.05
C HIS A 19 7.64 -2.37 0.41
N ILE A 20 6.81 -1.40 0.80
CA ILE A 20 7.29 -0.14 1.38
C ILE A 20 7.74 -0.40 2.81
N PRO A 21 8.98 -0.05 3.19
CA PRO A 21 9.42 -0.19 4.57
C PRO A 21 8.54 0.59 5.54
N ALA A 22 8.36 0.06 6.75
CA ALA A 22 7.59 0.72 7.80
C ALA A 22 8.07 2.18 8.01
N GLN A 23 7.13 3.06 8.36
CA GLN A 23 7.35 4.51 8.55
C GLN A 23 7.67 5.32 7.28
N ILE A 24 7.96 4.69 6.13
CA ILE A 24 8.22 5.43 4.87
C ILE A 24 6.93 5.78 4.12
N GLY A 25 5.86 4.98 4.28
CA GLY A 25 4.59 5.16 3.56
C GLY A 25 4.03 6.59 3.59
N PHE A 26 3.98 7.21 4.78
CA PHE A 26 3.52 8.61 4.91
C PHE A 26 4.41 9.62 4.17
N LYS A 27 5.73 9.38 4.13
CA LYS A 27 6.66 10.26 3.43
C LYS A 27 6.41 10.24 1.92
N LEU A 28 6.09 9.08 1.35
CA LEU A 28 5.75 8.94 -0.07
C LEU A 28 4.47 9.69 -0.42
N LEU A 29 3.43 9.58 0.41
CA LEU A 29 2.17 10.32 0.21
C LEU A 29 2.41 11.82 0.07
N SER A 30 3.22 12.40 0.96
CA SER A 30 3.52 13.83 0.96
C SER A 30 4.46 14.25 -0.17
N LEU A 31 5.56 13.51 -0.41
CA LEU A 31 6.55 13.87 -1.42
C LEU A 31 6.00 13.82 -2.85
N PHE A 32 5.21 12.79 -3.13
CA PHE A 32 4.63 12.57 -4.45
C PHE A 32 3.20 13.11 -4.56
N ARG A 33 2.69 13.77 -3.50
CA ARG A 33 1.34 14.32 -3.46
C ARG A 33 0.28 13.31 -3.87
N LEU A 34 0.45 12.05 -3.44
CA LEU A 34 -0.41 10.96 -3.88
C LEU A 34 -1.87 11.15 -3.43
N THR A 35 -2.10 11.96 -2.39
CA THR A 35 -3.44 12.32 -1.92
C THR A 35 -4.08 13.49 -2.67
N GLU A 36 -3.36 14.18 -3.57
CA GLU A 36 -3.88 15.26 -4.42
C GLU A 36 -4.53 14.66 -5.68
N THR A 37 -5.52 13.78 -5.50
CA THR A 37 -6.25 13.13 -6.60
C THR A 37 -7.67 12.80 -6.19
N ASP A 38 -8.59 12.80 -7.16
CA ASP A 38 -9.98 12.38 -6.96
C ASP A 38 -10.17 10.86 -7.09
N GLN A 39 -9.10 10.12 -7.39
CA GLN A 39 -9.15 8.66 -7.49
C GLN A 39 -9.17 8.02 -6.10
N ARG A 40 -9.91 6.90 -5.96
CA ARG A 40 -9.91 6.13 -4.71
C ARG A 40 -8.52 5.52 -4.47
N ILE A 41 -7.95 5.80 -3.31
CA ILE A 41 -6.67 5.22 -2.86
C ILE A 41 -6.93 4.38 -1.61
N THR A 42 -6.33 3.20 -1.57
CA THR A 42 -6.30 2.33 -0.40
C THR A 42 -4.86 2.27 0.12
N ILE A 43 -4.67 2.49 1.42
CA ILE A 43 -3.35 2.55 2.05
C ILE A 43 -3.32 1.56 3.20
N GLY A 44 -2.43 0.57 3.12
CA GLY A 44 -2.07 -0.30 4.22
C GLY A 44 -0.76 0.16 4.85
N LEU A 45 -0.74 0.35 6.17
CA LEU A 45 0.46 0.76 6.91
C LEU A 45 0.80 -0.26 7.96
N ASN A 46 2.10 -0.55 8.11
CA ASN A 46 2.62 -1.53 9.07
C ASN A 46 1.93 -2.91 8.92
N LEU A 47 1.65 -3.31 7.68
CA LEU A 47 1.14 -4.64 7.40
C LEU A 47 2.27 -5.66 7.64
N PRO A 48 1.96 -6.83 8.22
CA PRO A 48 2.95 -7.89 8.38
C PRO A 48 3.45 -8.33 7.01
N SER A 49 4.77 -8.49 6.86
CA SER A 49 5.38 -8.92 5.60
C SER A 49 6.29 -10.12 5.85
N GLY A 50 6.02 -11.23 5.18
CA GLY A 50 6.89 -12.40 5.24
C GLY A 50 8.28 -12.17 4.64
N GLU A 51 8.46 -11.11 3.84
CA GLU A 51 9.73 -10.77 3.19
C GLU A 51 10.52 -9.68 3.92
N LEU A 52 9.84 -8.76 4.61
CA LEU A 52 10.46 -7.62 5.29
C LEU A 52 10.52 -7.74 6.82
N GLY A 53 9.99 -8.83 7.40
CA GLY A 53 10.02 -9.13 8.83
C GLY A 53 8.67 -9.04 9.51
#